data_AF-A0A925SH78-F1
#
_entry.id   AF-A0A925SH78-F1
#
_cell.length_a   1.000
_cell.length_b   1.000
_cell.length_c   1.000
_cell.angle_alpha   90.00
_cell.angle_beta   90.00
_cell.angle_gamma   90.00
#
_symmetry.space_group_name_H-M   'P 1'
#
loop_
_entity.id
_entity.type
_entity.pdbx_description
1 polymer ?
#
loop_
_entity_poly.entity_id
_entity_poly.type
_entity_poly.pdbx_seq_one_letter_code
_entity_poly.pdbx_strand_id
1 'polypeptide(L)'
;FKDLISVSAGKYTSYVIMPATFDYTADVIGKLPKDKVYILDRKKKDLSDYPVVYQDFEKDVYDALKSSSDLLQKYSKLIMVFPGGKEPEGRMLGFERFCKEHGFKSEIIRNVLNKEMKKGEAYFVPSDRTLVQLVKMAGEKNLELGKDAGIVSFNDTVLKEVVAGGITTISTDFQLMGKTLAQMIQERSTGKIRNLSSLIRRKSL
;
A
#
# COMPACT_ATOMS: atom_id res chain seq x y z
N PHE A 1 5.36 -2.46 -22.46
CA PHE A 1 5.61 -3.66 -21.62
C PHE A 1 6.00 -4.87 -22.45
N LYS A 2 5.14 -5.35 -23.37
CA LYS A 2 5.42 -6.53 -24.23
C LYS A 2 6.73 -6.44 -25.03
N ASP A 3 6.99 -5.29 -25.64
CA ASP A 3 8.19 -5.08 -26.46
C ASP A 3 9.45 -5.10 -25.61
N LEU A 4 9.41 -4.45 -24.44
CA LEU A 4 10.53 -4.43 -23.50
C LEU A 4 10.92 -5.85 -23.06
N ILE A 5 9.95 -6.69 -22.75
CA ILE A 5 10.19 -8.09 -22.37
C ILE A 5 10.80 -8.87 -23.53
N SER A 6 10.23 -8.73 -24.73
CA SER A 6 10.68 -9.47 -25.91
C SER A 6 12.11 -9.08 -26.32
N VAL A 7 12.45 -7.78 -26.26
CA VAL A 7 13.79 -7.27 -26.59
C VAL A 7 14.81 -7.59 -25.50
N SER A 8 14.38 -7.81 -24.26
CA SER A 8 15.27 -8.11 -23.13
C SER A 8 15.55 -9.60 -22.95
N ALA A 9 14.80 -10.48 -23.61
CA ALA A 9 14.95 -11.92 -23.50
C ALA A 9 16.39 -12.36 -23.85
N GLY A 10 17.00 -13.16 -22.98
CA GLY A 10 18.38 -13.64 -23.09
C GLY A 10 19.47 -12.62 -22.74
N LYS A 11 19.17 -11.33 -22.55
CA LYS A 11 20.18 -10.28 -22.31
C LYS A 11 20.64 -10.13 -20.86
N TYR A 12 19.95 -10.76 -19.90
CA TYR A 12 20.22 -10.58 -18.48
C TYR A 12 20.33 -11.94 -17.76
N THR A 13 21.07 -11.94 -16.64
CA THR A 13 21.20 -13.10 -15.76
C THR A 13 19.93 -13.35 -14.96
N SER A 14 19.15 -12.30 -14.68
CA SER A 14 17.89 -12.36 -13.94
C SER A 14 16.95 -11.22 -14.36
N TYR A 15 15.65 -11.46 -14.23
CA TYR A 15 14.58 -10.56 -14.59
C TYR A 15 13.69 -10.34 -13.38
N VAL A 16 13.65 -9.11 -12.88
CA VAL A 16 12.73 -8.72 -11.80
C VAL A 16 11.52 -8.06 -12.43
N ILE A 17 10.35 -8.65 -12.23
CA ILE A 17 9.10 -8.15 -12.79
C ILE A 17 8.17 -7.71 -11.68
N MET A 18 7.78 -6.44 -11.70
CA MET A 18 6.74 -5.88 -10.84
C MET A 18 5.44 -5.76 -11.65
N PRO A 19 4.50 -6.71 -11.51
CA PRO A 19 3.28 -6.70 -12.30
C PRO A 19 2.35 -5.60 -11.81
N ALA A 20 1.74 -4.89 -12.76
CA ALA A 20 0.67 -3.94 -12.47
C ALA A 20 -0.68 -4.67 -12.35
N THR A 21 -1.78 -3.92 -12.28
CA THR A 21 -3.15 -4.48 -12.18
C THR A 21 -3.61 -5.23 -13.43
N PHE A 22 -2.85 -5.22 -14.53
CA PHE A 22 -3.26 -5.86 -15.79
C PHE A 22 -3.31 -7.39 -15.68
N ASP A 23 -4.27 -7.99 -16.38
CA ASP A 23 -4.40 -9.44 -16.54
C ASP A 23 -3.51 -9.95 -17.68
N TYR A 24 -3.34 -11.29 -17.74
CA TYR A 24 -2.55 -11.98 -18.78
C TYR A 24 -1.06 -11.57 -18.77
N THR A 25 -0.50 -11.34 -17.58
CA THR A 25 0.93 -11.01 -17.49
C THR A 25 1.80 -12.24 -17.76
N ALA A 26 1.26 -13.43 -17.47
CA ALA A 26 1.92 -14.71 -17.68
C ALA A 26 2.38 -14.93 -19.13
N ASP A 27 1.53 -14.66 -20.12
CA ASP A 27 1.83 -14.87 -21.55
C ASP A 27 3.03 -14.04 -22.01
N VAL A 28 3.16 -12.83 -21.46
CA VAL A 28 4.25 -11.92 -21.80
C VAL A 28 5.53 -12.37 -21.10
N ILE A 29 5.45 -12.69 -19.81
CA ILE A 29 6.60 -13.11 -19.00
C ILE A 29 7.14 -14.47 -19.47
N GLY A 30 6.29 -15.37 -19.96
CA GLY A 30 6.67 -16.70 -20.45
C GLY A 30 7.65 -16.69 -21.62
N LYS A 31 7.89 -15.54 -22.25
CA LYS A 31 8.96 -15.35 -23.25
C LYS A 31 10.36 -15.31 -22.63
N LEU A 32 10.47 -15.13 -21.32
CA LEU A 32 11.73 -15.10 -20.59
C LEU A 32 12.10 -16.50 -20.08
N PRO A 33 13.39 -16.79 -19.87
CA PRO A 33 13.81 -18.05 -19.24
C PRO A 33 13.20 -18.15 -17.84
N LYS A 34 12.35 -19.17 -17.62
CA LYS A 34 11.50 -19.30 -16.43
C LYS A 34 12.32 -19.29 -15.13
N ASP A 35 13.48 -19.94 -15.14
CA ASP A 35 14.43 -20.06 -14.03
C ASP A 35 15.14 -18.74 -13.68
N LYS A 36 14.99 -17.70 -14.49
CA LYS A 36 15.61 -16.39 -14.30
C LYS A 36 14.62 -15.29 -13.93
N VAL A 37 13.33 -15.60 -13.80
CA VAL A 37 12.28 -14.61 -13.53
C VAL A 37 11.89 -14.61 -12.06
N TYR A 38 11.88 -13.43 -11.46
CA TYR A 38 11.44 -13.19 -10.08
C TYR A 38 10.36 -12.12 -10.07
N ILE A 39 9.28 -12.36 -9.33
CA ILE A 39 8.17 -11.43 -9.20
C ILE A 39 8.36 -10.60 -7.92
N LEU A 40 8.04 -9.32 -8.02
CA LEU A 40 8.06 -8.39 -6.90
C LEU A 40 6.70 -7.74 -6.71
N ASP A 41 6.39 -7.30 -5.49
CA ASP A 41 5.24 -6.48 -5.12
C ASP A 41 3.91 -7.23 -5.05
N ARG A 42 3.43 -7.81 -6.16
CA ARG A 42 2.09 -8.42 -6.23
C ARG A 42 2.14 -9.91 -6.54
N LYS A 43 1.55 -10.71 -5.64
CA LYS A 43 1.31 -12.15 -5.86
C LYS A 43 0.05 -12.34 -6.69
N LYS A 44 0.20 -12.69 -7.98
CA LYS A 44 -0.92 -13.00 -8.88
C LYS A 44 -1.04 -14.50 -9.12
N LYS A 45 -2.27 -14.98 -9.32
CA LYS A 45 -2.56 -16.40 -9.56
C LYS A 45 -1.95 -16.92 -10.86
N ASP A 46 -1.99 -16.11 -11.93
CA ASP A 46 -1.40 -16.40 -13.24
C ASP A 46 0.14 -16.44 -13.21
N LEU A 47 0.76 -15.91 -12.16
CA LEU A 47 2.23 -15.94 -11.96
C LEU A 47 2.66 -16.90 -10.85
N SER A 48 1.79 -17.86 -10.50
CA SER A 48 2.05 -18.80 -9.40
C SER A 48 3.26 -19.71 -9.61
N ASP A 49 3.76 -19.82 -10.83
CA ASP A 49 4.93 -20.61 -11.20
C ASP A 49 6.28 -19.93 -10.91
N TYR A 50 6.27 -18.63 -10.58
CA TYR A 50 7.48 -17.85 -10.38
C TYR A 50 7.77 -17.60 -8.89
N PRO A 51 9.05 -17.53 -8.48
CA PRO A 51 9.41 -16.99 -7.17
C PRO A 51 8.88 -15.58 -7.00
N VAL A 52 8.48 -15.23 -5.78
CA VAL A 52 7.89 -13.92 -5.51
C VAL A 52 8.24 -13.40 -4.12
N VAL A 53 8.59 -12.12 -4.04
CA VAL A 53 8.51 -11.34 -2.79
C VAL A 53 7.32 -10.40 -2.91
N TYR A 54 6.29 -10.56 -2.08
CA TYR A 54 5.00 -9.88 -2.26
C TYR A 54 4.50 -9.15 -1.02
N GLN A 55 3.65 -8.16 -1.26
CA GLN A 55 2.80 -7.53 -0.23
C GLN A 55 1.46 -8.24 -0.16
N ASP A 56 0.94 -8.40 1.04
CA ASP A 56 -0.38 -8.95 1.29
C ASP A 56 -1.30 -7.80 1.69
N PHE A 57 -1.72 -7.01 0.69
CA PHE A 57 -2.34 -5.71 0.91
C PHE A 57 -3.55 -5.74 1.86
N GLU A 58 -4.34 -6.82 1.87
CA GLU A 58 -5.47 -6.96 2.79
C GLU A 58 -4.99 -7.18 4.23
N LYS A 59 -4.15 -8.18 4.44
CA LYS A 59 -3.67 -8.49 5.78
C LYS A 59 -2.72 -7.41 6.32
N ASP A 60 -1.93 -6.77 5.46
CA ASP A 60 -1.05 -5.65 5.82
C ASP A 60 -1.85 -4.46 6.37
N VAL A 61 -2.93 -4.04 5.70
CA VAL A 61 -3.78 -2.96 6.21
C VAL A 61 -4.49 -3.37 7.50
N TYR A 62 -5.07 -4.56 7.53
CA TYR A 62 -5.76 -5.04 8.71
C TYR A 62 -4.84 -5.11 9.95
N ASP A 63 -3.65 -5.70 9.80
CA ASP A 63 -2.69 -5.85 10.90
C ASP A 63 -2.17 -4.48 11.36
N ALA A 64 -1.91 -3.57 10.42
CA ALA A 64 -1.50 -2.20 10.72
C ALA A 64 -2.55 -1.49 11.59
N LEU A 65 -3.82 -1.51 11.18
CA LEU A 65 -4.92 -0.90 11.93
C LEU A 65 -5.11 -1.55 13.30
N LYS A 66 -5.04 -2.88 13.37
CA LYS A 66 -5.14 -3.64 14.62
C LYS A 66 -4.04 -3.24 15.61
N SER A 67 -2.80 -3.13 15.13
CA SER A 67 -1.63 -2.73 15.93
C SER A 67 -1.64 -1.26 16.38
N SER A 68 -2.52 -0.44 15.80
CA SER A 68 -2.67 0.98 16.11
C SER A 68 -4.05 1.32 16.66
N SER A 69 -4.78 0.33 17.20
CA SER A 69 -6.13 0.54 17.72
C SER A 69 -6.18 1.64 18.79
N ASP A 70 -5.12 1.78 19.59
CA ASP A 70 -4.95 2.82 20.59
C ASP A 70 -4.98 4.24 20.01
N LEU A 71 -4.46 4.43 18.79
CA LEU A 71 -4.51 5.72 18.09
C LEU A 71 -5.87 5.98 17.45
N LEU A 72 -6.60 4.92 17.10
CA LEU A 72 -7.85 5.00 16.33
C LEU A 72 -9.09 5.25 17.19
N GLN A 73 -9.08 4.80 18.46
CA GLN A 73 -10.25 4.84 19.35
C GLN A 73 -10.81 6.25 19.62
N LYS A 74 -10.01 7.30 19.48
CA LYS A 74 -10.45 8.70 19.65
C LYS A 74 -11.29 9.22 18.47
N TYR A 75 -11.29 8.51 17.34
CA TYR A 75 -12.04 8.88 16.15
C TYR A 75 -13.38 8.15 16.09
N SER A 76 -14.45 8.90 15.86
CA SER A 76 -15.82 8.37 15.78
C SER A 76 -16.14 7.77 14.42
N LYS A 77 -15.35 8.08 13.38
CA LYS A 77 -15.52 7.57 12.02
C LYS A 77 -14.20 7.43 11.28
N LEU A 78 -14.00 6.29 10.62
CA LEU A 78 -12.85 6.03 9.74
C LEU A 78 -13.28 6.14 8.28
N ILE A 79 -12.51 6.82 7.44
CA ILE A 79 -12.87 7.09 6.05
C ILE A 79 -11.69 6.69 5.17
N MET A 80 -11.90 5.78 4.23
CA MET A 80 -10.87 5.43 3.26
C MET A 80 -11.18 6.06 1.91
N VAL A 81 -10.19 6.74 1.35
CA VAL A 81 -10.25 7.24 -0.02
C VAL A 81 -9.74 6.14 -0.95
N PHE A 82 -10.63 5.58 -1.77
CA PHE A 82 -10.31 4.55 -2.76
C PHE A 82 -10.85 4.93 -4.14
N PRO A 83 -10.04 5.60 -4.98
CA PRO A 83 -10.47 6.02 -6.32
C PRO A 83 -10.79 4.85 -7.28
N GLY A 84 -10.19 3.68 -7.02
CA GLY A 84 -10.19 2.51 -7.90
C GLY A 84 -9.09 2.54 -8.97
N GLY A 85 -8.96 1.44 -9.72
CA GLY A 85 -8.06 1.31 -10.86
C GLY A 85 -6.65 0.81 -10.49
N LYS A 86 -5.77 1.71 -10.04
CA LYS A 86 -4.35 1.36 -9.78
C LYS A 86 -4.12 0.76 -8.39
N GLU A 87 -4.92 1.20 -7.43
CA GLU A 87 -4.81 0.80 -6.03
C GLU A 87 -5.22 -0.67 -5.83
N PRO A 88 -4.46 -1.45 -5.06
CA PRO A 88 -4.85 -2.82 -4.75
C PRO A 88 -6.14 -2.86 -3.94
N GLU A 89 -7.15 -3.59 -4.43
CA GLU A 89 -8.43 -3.78 -3.73
C GLU A 89 -8.26 -4.35 -2.33
N GLY A 90 -7.22 -5.16 -2.10
CA GLY A 90 -6.89 -5.70 -0.78
C GLY A 90 -6.80 -4.62 0.30
N ARG A 91 -6.31 -3.41 -0.01
CA ARG A 91 -6.25 -2.31 0.98
C ARG A 91 -7.64 -1.94 1.50
N MET A 92 -8.61 -1.85 0.60
CA MET A 92 -10.01 -1.54 0.93
C MET A 92 -10.62 -2.69 1.73
N LEU A 93 -10.44 -3.94 1.28
CA LEU A 93 -10.96 -5.12 1.97
C LEU A 93 -10.40 -5.24 3.40
N GLY A 94 -9.11 -4.99 3.60
CA GLY A 94 -8.47 -5.05 4.90
C GLY A 94 -8.98 -3.98 5.86
N PHE A 95 -9.20 -2.76 5.33
CA PHE A 95 -9.81 -1.66 6.07
C PHE A 95 -11.26 -1.95 6.48
N GLU A 96 -12.10 -2.40 5.54
CA GLU A 96 -13.50 -2.73 5.80
C GLU A 96 -13.62 -3.87 6.81
N ARG A 97 -12.81 -4.92 6.66
CA ARG A 97 -12.75 -6.05 7.58
C ARG A 97 -12.39 -5.59 8.99
N PHE A 98 -11.34 -4.78 9.14
CA PHE A 98 -10.95 -4.23 10.44
C PHE A 98 -12.09 -3.43 11.07
N CYS A 99 -12.70 -2.51 10.32
CA CYS A 99 -13.76 -1.64 10.83
C CYS A 99 -14.98 -2.46 11.28
N LYS A 100 -15.38 -3.45 10.48
CA LYS A 100 -16.51 -4.35 10.79
C LYS A 100 -16.25 -5.16 12.06
N GLU A 101 -15.08 -5.78 12.17
CA GLU A 101 -14.76 -6.65 13.32
C GLU A 101 -14.57 -5.89 14.63
N HIS A 102 -14.11 -4.63 14.57
CA HIS A 102 -13.85 -3.80 15.76
C HIS A 102 -14.91 -2.73 16.01
N GLY A 103 -16.03 -2.74 15.26
CA GLY A 103 -17.18 -1.87 15.50
C GLY A 103 -16.98 -0.39 15.12
N PHE A 104 -16.02 -0.06 14.25
CA PHE A 104 -15.83 1.31 13.78
C PHE A 104 -16.88 1.68 12.72
N LYS A 105 -17.50 2.85 12.89
CA LYS A 105 -18.25 3.49 11.79
C LYS A 105 -17.25 3.81 10.68
N SER A 106 -17.52 3.34 9.46
CA SER A 106 -16.61 3.51 8.34
C SER A 106 -17.31 3.92 7.04
N GLU A 107 -16.55 4.48 6.11
CA GLU A 107 -17.00 4.87 4.78
C GLU A 107 -15.86 4.72 3.77
N ILE A 108 -16.17 4.21 2.57
CA ILE A 108 -15.26 4.22 1.42
C ILE A 108 -15.72 5.30 0.45
N ILE A 109 -14.84 6.26 0.13
CA ILE A 109 -15.13 7.35 -0.81
C ILE A 109 -14.15 7.34 -1.98
N ARG A 110 -14.59 7.77 -3.17
CA ARG A 110 -13.71 7.81 -4.34
C ARG A 110 -12.73 8.98 -4.35
N ASN A 111 -13.14 10.11 -3.77
CA ASN A 111 -12.36 11.33 -3.68
C ASN A 111 -12.91 12.24 -2.57
N VAL A 112 -12.22 13.34 -2.30
CA VAL A 112 -12.55 14.30 -1.23
C VAL A 112 -13.15 15.62 -1.74
N LEU A 113 -13.47 15.74 -3.04
CA LEU A 113 -13.79 17.04 -3.66
C LEU A 113 -14.97 17.77 -3.00
N ASN A 114 -15.99 17.02 -2.56
CA ASN A 114 -17.18 17.56 -1.91
C ASN A 114 -17.29 17.11 -0.45
N LYS A 115 -16.18 16.66 0.15
CA LYS A 115 -16.16 16.21 1.54
C LYS A 115 -15.76 17.38 2.43
N GLU A 116 -16.59 17.65 3.42
CA GLU A 116 -16.19 18.49 4.56
C GLU A 116 -15.55 17.61 5.63
N MET A 117 -14.34 17.99 6.07
CA MET A 117 -13.67 17.33 7.19
C MET A 117 -14.34 17.71 8.51
N LYS A 118 -14.71 16.71 9.31
CA LYS A 118 -15.32 16.90 10.62
C LYS A 118 -14.39 16.42 11.74
N LYS A 119 -14.51 17.04 12.90
CA LYS A 119 -13.86 16.57 14.13
C LYS A 119 -14.31 15.13 14.45
N GLY A 120 -13.35 14.29 14.83
CA GLY A 120 -13.54 12.86 15.09
C GLY A 120 -13.43 11.97 13.85
N GLU A 121 -13.08 12.51 12.68
CA GLU A 121 -12.86 11.70 11.47
C GLU A 121 -11.37 11.40 11.26
N ALA A 122 -11.04 10.16 10.88
CA ALA A 122 -9.71 9.79 10.41
C ALA A 122 -9.74 9.28 8.97
N TYR A 123 -8.80 9.74 8.16
CA TYR A 123 -8.76 9.53 6.71
C TYR A 123 -7.58 8.66 6.29
N PHE A 124 -7.84 7.62 5.49
CA PHE A 124 -6.84 6.73 4.90
C PHE A 124 -6.70 7.05 3.41
N VAL A 125 -5.52 7.53 2.99
CA VAL A 125 -5.33 8.09 1.65
C VAL A 125 -4.18 7.46 0.84
N PRO A 126 -4.44 7.06 -0.42
CA PRO A 126 -3.46 6.39 -1.26
C PRO A 126 -2.52 7.35 -2.00
N SER A 127 -2.88 8.63 -2.13
CA SER A 127 -2.11 9.59 -2.94
C SER A 127 -1.69 10.82 -2.15
N ASP A 128 -0.48 11.31 -2.45
CA ASP A 128 0.08 12.52 -1.86
C ASP A 128 -0.74 13.77 -2.23
N ARG A 129 -1.38 13.75 -3.41
CA ARG A 129 -2.31 14.83 -3.81
C ARG A 129 -3.50 14.93 -2.86
N THR A 130 -4.14 13.80 -2.55
CA THR A 130 -5.28 13.76 -1.62
C THR A 130 -4.84 14.08 -0.19
N LEU A 131 -3.66 13.61 0.21
CA LEU A 131 -3.05 13.98 1.49
C LEU A 131 -2.95 15.51 1.64
N VAL A 132 -2.38 16.20 0.65
CA VAL A 132 -2.25 17.67 0.69
C VAL A 132 -3.63 18.35 0.74
N GLN A 133 -4.64 17.83 0.03
CA GLN A 133 -6.01 18.34 0.10
C GLN A 133 -6.58 18.24 1.52
N LEU A 134 -6.43 17.10 2.19
CA LEU A 134 -6.91 16.90 3.55
C LEU A 134 -6.18 17.77 4.58
N VAL A 135 -4.86 17.94 4.43
CA VAL A 135 -4.09 18.85 5.30
C VAL A 135 -4.60 20.28 5.17
N LYS A 136 -4.90 20.74 3.95
CA LYS A 136 -5.50 22.07 3.71
C LYS A 136 -6.90 22.17 4.33
N MET A 137 -7.75 21.16 4.15
CA MET A 137 -9.09 21.12 4.75
C MET A 137 -9.04 21.20 6.28
N ALA A 138 -8.10 20.49 6.91
CA ALA A 138 -7.90 20.57 8.36
C ALA A 138 -7.52 21.99 8.79
N GLY A 139 -6.58 22.64 8.08
CA GLY A 139 -6.17 24.01 8.33
C GLY A 139 -7.30 25.02 8.16
N GLU A 140 -8.07 24.94 7.07
CA GLU A 140 -9.23 25.81 6.80
C GLU A 140 -10.32 25.72 7.88
N LYS A 141 -10.42 24.55 8.54
CA LYS A 141 -11.39 24.29 9.62
C LYS A 141 -10.79 24.44 11.03
N ASN A 142 -9.53 24.85 11.14
CA ASN A 142 -8.79 24.92 12.40
C ASN A 142 -8.82 23.60 13.20
N LEU A 143 -8.73 22.46 12.52
CA LEU A 143 -8.68 21.13 13.13
C LEU A 143 -7.23 20.70 13.35
N GLU A 144 -6.90 20.30 14.57
CA GLU A 144 -5.59 19.78 14.91
C GLU A 144 -5.45 18.31 14.44
N LEU A 145 -4.54 18.05 13.50
CA LEU A 145 -4.25 16.68 13.05
C LEU A 145 -3.64 15.86 14.19
N GLY A 146 -4.02 14.57 14.28
CA GLY A 146 -3.67 13.69 15.39
C GLY A 146 -4.48 13.91 16.67
N LYS A 147 -5.43 14.86 16.68
CA LYS A 147 -6.27 15.13 17.84
C LYS A 147 -7.73 15.31 17.44
N ASP A 148 -8.03 16.29 16.61
CA ASP A 148 -9.36 16.57 16.11
C ASP A 148 -9.68 15.76 14.85
N ALA A 149 -8.70 15.58 13.95
CA ALA A 149 -8.83 14.76 12.76
C ALA A 149 -7.59 13.89 12.56
N GLY A 150 -7.76 12.74 11.91
CA GLY A 150 -6.68 11.79 11.63
C GLY A 150 -6.36 11.72 10.14
N ILE A 151 -5.09 11.56 9.78
CA ILE A 151 -4.69 11.23 8.42
C ILE A 151 -3.65 10.10 8.47
N VAL A 152 -3.90 9.06 7.68
CA VAL A 152 -2.97 7.95 7.42
C VAL A 152 -2.74 7.86 5.92
N SER A 153 -1.48 7.82 5.48
CA SER A 153 -1.14 7.66 4.07
C SER A 153 -0.47 6.32 3.77
N PHE A 154 -0.66 5.79 2.56
CA PHE A 154 0.05 4.58 2.13
C PHE A 154 1.42 4.90 1.54
N ASN A 155 2.39 4.00 1.75
CA ASN A 155 3.78 4.08 1.28
C ASN A 155 4.55 5.27 1.87
N ASP A 156 5.56 4.99 2.68
CA ASP A 156 6.32 6.04 3.35
C ASP A 156 7.25 6.79 2.39
N THR A 157 7.39 8.09 2.60
CA THR A 157 8.29 8.96 1.83
C THR A 157 8.85 10.07 2.71
N VAL A 158 10.01 10.62 2.35
CA VAL A 158 10.63 11.76 3.06
C VAL A 158 9.68 12.96 3.16
N LEU A 159 8.82 13.17 2.15
CA LEU A 159 7.79 14.21 2.19
C LEU A 159 6.81 14.00 3.35
N LYS A 160 6.41 12.76 3.61
CA LYS A 160 5.45 12.42 4.68
C LYS A 160 6.05 12.56 6.07
N GLU A 161 7.37 12.54 6.21
CA GLU A 161 8.03 12.82 7.48
C GLU A 161 7.89 14.28 7.92
N VAL A 162 7.84 15.21 6.96
CA VAL A 162 7.86 16.66 7.25
C VAL A 162 6.49 17.32 7.15
N VAL A 163 5.59 16.84 6.27
CA VAL A 163 4.27 17.44 6.07
C VAL A 163 3.44 17.36 7.35
N ALA A 164 2.86 18.50 7.76
CA ALA A 164 2.03 18.64 8.96
C ALA A 164 2.68 18.08 10.24
N GLY A 165 4.01 18.17 10.36
CA GLY A 165 4.75 17.65 11.51
C GLY A 165 4.90 16.12 11.54
N GLY A 166 4.61 15.47 10.41
CA GLY A 166 4.77 14.03 10.19
C GLY A 166 3.42 13.34 10.00
N ILE A 167 3.26 12.72 8.84
CA ILE A 167 2.09 11.93 8.46
C ILE A 167 2.30 10.47 8.84
N THR A 168 1.39 9.91 9.63
CA THR A 168 1.34 8.48 9.93
C THR A 168 1.15 7.69 8.64
N THR A 169 1.94 6.64 8.42
CA THR A 169 1.86 5.85 7.18
C THR A 169 1.69 4.36 7.44
N ILE A 170 1.01 3.68 6.51
CA ILE A 170 1.09 2.22 6.40
C ILE A 170 2.04 1.93 5.25
N SER A 171 3.16 1.29 5.55
CA SER A 171 4.22 1.06 4.58
C SER A 171 4.84 -0.32 4.71
N THR A 172 5.07 -0.90 3.55
CA THR A 172 5.95 -2.04 3.35
C THR A 172 7.39 -1.62 3.61
N ASP A 173 8.18 -2.51 4.20
CA ASP A 173 9.63 -2.34 4.28
C ASP A 173 10.25 -2.65 2.92
N PHE A 174 10.36 -1.62 2.07
CA PHE A 174 10.93 -1.73 0.74
C PHE A 174 12.42 -2.09 0.76
N GLN A 175 13.15 -1.74 1.82
CA GLN A 175 14.56 -2.12 1.95
C GLN A 175 14.70 -3.62 2.21
N LEU A 176 13.90 -4.16 3.15
CA LEU A 176 13.84 -5.60 3.39
C LEU A 176 13.37 -6.36 2.15
N MET A 177 12.37 -5.83 1.44
CA MET A 177 11.89 -6.43 0.19
C MET A 177 13.01 -6.56 -0.84
N GLY A 178 13.78 -5.48 -1.03
CA GLY A 178 14.94 -5.48 -1.93
C GLY A 178 16.05 -6.44 -1.49
N LYS A 179 16.37 -6.47 -0.20
CA LYS A 179 17.36 -7.42 0.38
C LYS A 179 16.94 -8.87 0.16
N THR A 180 15.68 -9.18 0.46
CA THR A 180 15.10 -10.52 0.29
C THR A 180 15.15 -10.95 -1.17
N LEU A 181 14.75 -10.07 -2.09
CA LEU A 181 14.80 -10.35 -3.52
C LEU A 181 16.23 -10.58 -4.01
N ALA A 182 17.18 -9.73 -3.59
CA ALA A 182 18.59 -9.88 -3.97
C ALA A 182 19.17 -11.22 -3.48
N GLN A 183 18.84 -11.62 -2.25
CA GLN A 183 19.21 -12.93 -1.70
C GLN A 183 18.61 -14.07 -2.52
N MET A 184 17.32 -13.99 -2.85
CA MET A 184 16.65 -15.01 -3.68
C MET A 184 17.33 -15.18 -5.05
N ILE A 185 17.77 -14.08 -5.67
CA ILE A 185 18.49 -14.11 -6.96
C ILE A 185 19.86 -14.77 -6.81
N GLN A 186 20.61 -14.42 -5.76
CA GLN A 186 21.95 -14.99 -5.50
C GLN A 186 21.89 -16.49 -5.21
N GLU A 187 20.91 -16.92 -4.42
CA GLU A 187 20.72 -18.31 -4.00
C GLU A 187 19.90 -19.14 -5.00
N ARG A 188 19.33 -18.51 -6.03
CA ARG A 188 18.37 -19.11 -6.98
C ARG A 188 17.17 -19.75 -6.27
N SER A 189 16.67 -19.09 -5.24
CA SER A 189 15.54 -19.56 -4.43
C SER A 189 14.21 -19.40 -5.17
N THR A 190 13.36 -20.42 -5.13
CA THR A 190 12.05 -20.46 -5.80
C THR A 190 10.87 -20.15 -4.86
N GLY A 191 11.15 -19.56 -3.69
CA GLY A 191 10.16 -19.31 -2.64
C GLY A 191 9.10 -18.25 -2.96
N LYS A 192 8.01 -18.25 -2.19
CA LYS A 192 7.00 -17.19 -2.17
C LYS A 192 7.00 -16.52 -0.81
N ILE A 193 7.70 -15.40 -0.70
CA ILE A 193 7.98 -14.73 0.57
C ILE A 193 7.07 -13.51 0.70
N ARG A 194 6.26 -13.46 1.75
CA ARG A 194 5.52 -12.25 2.09
C ARG A 194 6.48 -11.25 2.73
N ASN A 195 6.47 -10.01 2.27
CA ASN A 195 7.23 -8.93 2.88
C ASN A 195 6.51 -8.35 4.11
N LEU A 196 7.29 -7.81 5.04
CA LEU A 196 6.75 -7.11 6.20
C LEU A 196 6.20 -5.74 5.82
N SER A 197 5.10 -5.38 6.47
CA SER A 197 4.44 -4.07 6.40
C SER A 197 4.00 -3.67 7.79
N SER A 198 4.04 -2.37 8.08
CA SER A 198 3.71 -1.84 9.40
C SER A 198 3.16 -0.43 9.32
N LEU A 199 2.55 0.02 10.43
CA LEU A 199 2.18 1.41 10.62
C LEU A 199 3.32 2.20 11.26
N ILE A 200 3.76 3.26 10.60
CA ILE A 200 4.76 4.21 11.09
C ILE A 200 4.02 5.37 11.75
N ARG A 201 4.05 5.40 13.08
CA ARG A 201 3.34 6.40 13.90
C ARG A 201 3.99 7.78 13.78
N ARG A 202 3.19 8.81 13.46
CA ARG A 202 3.60 10.22 13.46
C ARG A 202 2.46 11.11 13.97
N LYS A 203 2.62 12.43 13.89
CA LYS A 203 1.70 13.40 14.52
C LYS A 203 0.30 13.44 13.91
N SER A 204 0.09 12.94 12.70
CA SER A 204 -1.21 13.07 12.03
C SER A 204 -2.28 12.06 12.46
N LEU A 205 -1.95 11.07 13.30
CA LEU A 205 -2.89 10.07 13.82
C LEU A 205 -2.69 9.90 15.32
#